data_AF-A0AA35SD81-F1
#
_entry.id   AF-A0AA35SD81-F1
#
_cell.length_a   1.000
_cell.length_b   1.000
_cell.length_c   1.000
_cell.angle_alpha   90.00
_cell.angle_beta   90.00
_cell.angle_gamma   90.00
#
_symmetry.space_group_name_H-M   'P 1'
#
loop_
_entity.id
_entity.type
_entity.pdbx_description
1 polymer ?
#
loop_
_entity_poly.entity_id
_entity_poly.type
_entity_poly.pdbx_seq_one_letter_code
_entity_poly.pdbx_strand_id
1 'polypeptide(L)'
;MCITYCNPKCLLSLCAHSSKSKDSLRYRDANDANLLRPVAESSTRVARVPSAYIRQMADEKLLIPGRSLTLMDTIGQGEFGVVYRGNLGGWRAEREHSLVAIKTLKGIFSTNDLSNMVEESVKMAKFNHPNVMRLIGVCIDKGASPYIVMPYMAYGSLLSYLKKQRAELTLANDEDQELVTATQCKLLSMCLQVAKGMSYLAAQEFVHRDMAARNCMIDENFVLKVADFGLSEDIYARNYFRQTGLQDSEGETPIKLPVRWMAVESLHDGIFTEKTDVWSFGVTMWEVFSAGKNPYPGVDPFTLIKHLDDGGRLEKPTNAACSQEIYTLMCDCWNEAPDVRPHFSTLVSTISETLESIAGYLHFSPDWLAGDGPTTSRYDHLMAAELSEMKKSSRGYDHLNPTVIVSDEHCLQQVIEPDSCAH
;
A
#
# COMPACT_ATOMS: atom_id res chain seq x y z
N MET A 1 -14.36 -21.81 17.03
CA MET A 1 -13.50 -23.02 17.11
C MET A 1 -13.54 -23.75 15.78
N CYS A 2 -12.43 -24.43 15.46
CA CYS A 2 -12.19 -25.35 14.34
C CYS A 2 -11.38 -24.79 13.17
N ILE A 3 -10.08 -24.90 13.39
CA ILE A 3 -8.97 -25.05 12.46
C ILE A 3 -9.08 -26.43 11.81
N THR A 4 -8.79 -26.56 10.51
CA THR A 4 -8.38 -27.84 9.93
C THR A 4 -7.19 -27.66 8.99
N TYR A 5 -6.05 -28.10 9.49
CA TYR A 5 -4.84 -28.45 8.74
C TYR A 5 -5.09 -29.71 7.90
N CYS A 6 -4.57 -29.75 6.68
CA CYS A 6 -4.38 -31.00 5.92
C CYS A 6 -2.88 -31.28 5.77
N ASN A 7 -2.46 -32.46 6.24
CA ASN A 7 -1.13 -33.06 6.08
C ASN A 7 -1.19 -34.09 4.92
N PRO A 8 -0.12 -34.32 4.14
CA PRO A 8 -0.14 -35.07 2.89
C PRO A 8 0.33 -36.53 3.05
N LYS A 9 0.13 -37.31 1.97
CA LYS A 9 0.61 -38.68 1.64
C LYS A 9 -0.43 -39.79 1.76
N CYS A 10 -0.85 -40.29 0.59
CA CYS A 10 -1.33 -41.64 0.23
C CYS A 10 -1.97 -41.49 -1.17
N LEU A 11 -1.72 -42.25 -2.24
CA LEU A 11 -1.16 -43.58 -2.44
C LEU A 11 -0.67 -43.69 -3.90
N LEU A 12 0.53 -44.24 -4.09
CA LEU A 12 0.93 -45.00 -5.28
C LEU A 12 0.23 -46.36 -5.21
N SER A 13 -0.46 -46.79 -6.27
CA SER A 13 -0.61 -48.19 -6.70
C SER A 13 -1.65 -48.28 -7.80
N LEU A 14 -1.24 -48.66 -9.02
CA LEU A 14 -1.76 -49.82 -9.75
C LEU A 14 -1.24 -49.80 -11.20
N CYS A 15 -0.20 -50.59 -11.44
CA CYS A 15 0.06 -51.20 -12.74
C CYS A 15 -0.76 -52.48 -12.85
N ALA A 16 -1.44 -52.71 -13.98
CA ALA A 16 -1.82 -54.05 -14.43
C ALA A 16 -1.93 -54.09 -15.95
N HIS A 17 -1.41 -55.18 -16.52
CA HIS A 17 -1.21 -55.47 -17.94
C HIS A 17 -2.51 -55.77 -18.70
N SER A 18 -2.51 -55.56 -20.03
CA SER A 18 -3.02 -56.55 -21.00
C SER A 18 -2.65 -56.15 -22.44
N SER A 19 -2.53 -57.14 -23.30
CA SER A 19 -1.68 -57.21 -24.49
C SER A 19 -2.45 -57.37 -25.81
N LYS A 20 -1.81 -56.89 -26.90
CA LYS A 20 -1.86 -57.37 -28.29
C LYS A 20 -3.19 -57.30 -29.08
N SER A 21 -3.15 -56.57 -30.19
CA SER A 21 -3.41 -57.15 -31.51
C SER A 21 -2.54 -56.49 -32.59
N LYS A 22 -2.02 -57.33 -33.48
CA LYS A 22 -1.29 -56.96 -34.70
C LYS A 22 -2.33 -56.81 -35.81
N ASP A 23 -2.18 -55.80 -36.66
CA ASP A 23 -2.55 -55.94 -38.06
C ASP A 23 -1.54 -55.21 -38.95
N SER A 24 -1.07 -55.95 -39.94
CA SER A 24 -0.05 -55.60 -40.91
C SER A 24 -0.70 -55.36 -42.26
N LEU A 25 -0.49 -54.20 -42.88
CA LEU A 25 -0.67 -54.03 -44.33
C LEU A 25 0.51 -53.27 -44.94
N ARG A 26 0.85 -53.71 -46.15
CA ARG A 26 2.14 -53.65 -46.84
C ARG A 26 2.45 -52.32 -47.54
N TYR A 27 3.72 -51.95 -47.48
CA TYR A 27 4.64 -51.57 -48.57
C TYR A 27 4.14 -50.64 -49.69
N ARG A 28 4.76 -49.45 -49.77
CA ARG A 28 5.24 -48.85 -51.03
C ARG A 28 6.55 -48.09 -50.78
N ASP A 29 7.57 -48.48 -51.52
CA ASP A 29 8.91 -47.90 -51.58
C ASP A 29 8.90 -46.47 -52.14
N ALA A 30 9.71 -45.60 -51.54
CA ALA A 30 10.35 -44.49 -52.23
C ALA A 30 11.69 -44.16 -51.52
N ASN A 31 12.75 -44.69 -52.13
CA ASN A 31 14.17 -44.33 -52.09
C ASN A 31 14.71 -43.35 -51.02
N ASP A 32 15.72 -43.88 -50.34
CA ASP A 32 16.86 -43.23 -49.70
C ASP A 32 17.40 -42.00 -50.46
N ALA A 33 17.53 -40.88 -49.73
CA ALA A 33 18.72 -40.02 -49.69
C ALA A 33 18.43 -38.74 -48.89
N ASN A 34 18.55 -38.81 -47.55
CA ASN A 34 19.00 -37.71 -46.67
C ASN A 34 18.95 -38.16 -45.21
N LEU A 35 19.91 -39.02 -44.85
CA LEU A 35 20.28 -39.25 -43.45
C LEU A 35 20.88 -37.98 -42.86
N LEU A 36 20.41 -37.64 -41.66
CA LEU A 36 20.96 -36.67 -40.70
C LEU A 36 20.66 -35.18 -40.97
N ARG A 37 19.45 -34.74 -40.60
CA ARG A 37 19.23 -33.38 -40.08
C ARG A 37 18.89 -33.49 -38.60
N PRO A 38 19.54 -32.72 -37.70
CA PRO A 38 19.12 -32.66 -36.31
C PRO A 38 17.68 -32.15 -36.27
N VAL A 39 16.82 -32.85 -35.52
CA VAL A 39 15.52 -32.33 -35.12
C VAL A 39 15.81 -30.98 -34.46
N ALA A 40 15.30 -29.90 -35.05
CA ALA A 40 15.41 -28.58 -34.46
C ALA A 40 14.80 -28.64 -33.07
N GLU A 41 15.65 -28.51 -32.05
CA GLU A 41 15.20 -28.19 -30.70
C GLU A 41 14.32 -26.94 -30.83
N SER A 42 13.03 -27.11 -30.57
CA SER A 42 12.10 -26.01 -30.38
C SER A 42 12.70 -25.12 -29.29
N SER A 43 13.37 -24.03 -29.69
CA SER A 43 13.95 -23.09 -28.74
C SER A 43 12.81 -22.49 -27.93
N THR A 44 12.64 -22.94 -26.70
CA THR A 44 11.86 -22.20 -25.70
C THR A 44 12.55 -20.85 -25.58
N ARG A 45 12.02 -19.81 -26.22
CA ARG A 45 12.55 -18.46 -26.11
C ARG A 45 12.46 -18.08 -24.64
N VAL A 46 13.58 -18.13 -23.93
CA VAL A 46 13.68 -17.61 -22.57
C VAL A 46 13.27 -16.14 -22.65
N ALA A 47 12.21 -15.78 -21.94
CA ALA A 47 11.73 -14.41 -21.89
C ALA A 47 12.86 -13.53 -21.31
N ARG A 48 13.23 -12.46 -22.01
CA ARG A 48 14.32 -11.56 -21.62
C ARG A 48 13.76 -10.16 -21.38
N VAL A 49 14.33 -9.48 -20.39
CA VAL A 49 14.05 -8.07 -20.12
C VAL A 49 14.44 -7.23 -21.34
N PRO A 50 13.58 -6.31 -21.82
CA PRO A 50 13.91 -5.40 -22.91
C PRO A 50 15.16 -4.55 -22.63
N SER A 51 16.03 -4.41 -23.63
CA SER A 51 17.32 -3.70 -23.48
C SER A 51 17.18 -2.21 -23.17
N ALA A 52 16.11 -1.57 -23.65
CA ALA A 52 15.80 -0.16 -23.35
C ALA A 52 15.64 0.08 -21.84
N TYR A 53 14.96 -0.84 -21.16
CA TYR A 53 14.77 -0.75 -19.71
C TYR A 53 16.07 -0.91 -18.93
N ILE A 54 16.91 -1.87 -19.33
CA ILE A 54 18.22 -2.08 -18.68
C ILE A 54 19.06 -0.81 -18.76
N ARG A 55 19.04 -0.11 -19.90
CA ARG A 55 19.72 1.17 -20.08
C ARG A 55 19.15 2.24 -19.14
N GLN A 56 17.84 2.41 -19.11
CA GLN A 56 17.19 3.37 -18.23
C GLN A 56 17.58 3.15 -16.75
N MET A 57 17.46 1.91 -16.26
CA MET A 57 17.84 1.57 -14.88
C MET A 57 19.34 1.76 -14.61
N ALA A 58 20.20 1.57 -15.62
CA ALA A 58 21.62 1.85 -15.50
C ALA A 58 21.90 3.35 -15.37
N ASP A 59 21.24 4.17 -16.20
CA ASP A 59 21.37 5.62 -16.23
C ASP A 59 20.90 6.24 -14.90
N GLU A 60 19.80 5.73 -14.34
CA GLU A 60 19.28 6.10 -13.01
C GLU A 60 20.08 5.47 -11.85
N LYS A 61 21.13 4.69 -12.14
CA LYS A 61 21.99 3.97 -11.18
C LYS A 61 21.23 2.99 -10.28
N LEU A 62 20.12 2.44 -10.75
CA LEU A 62 19.22 1.55 -10.01
C LEU A 62 19.56 0.06 -10.17
N LEU A 63 20.51 -0.30 -11.03
CA LEU A 63 20.94 -1.70 -11.17
C LEU A 63 21.75 -2.18 -9.95
N ILE A 64 21.23 -3.21 -9.30
CA ILE A 64 21.84 -3.89 -8.16
C ILE A 64 22.55 -5.16 -8.66
N PRO A 65 23.87 -5.32 -8.44
CA PRO A 65 24.57 -6.56 -8.75
C PRO A 65 24.01 -7.73 -7.93
N GLY A 66 23.80 -8.90 -8.55
CA GLY A 66 23.23 -10.06 -7.87
C GLY A 66 24.03 -10.58 -6.67
N ARG A 67 25.34 -10.31 -6.63
CA ARG A 67 26.24 -10.59 -5.50
C ARG A 67 25.94 -9.75 -4.26
N SER A 68 25.30 -8.60 -4.43
CA SER A 68 24.96 -7.66 -3.36
C SER A 68 23.63 -8.01 -2.68
N LEU A 69 22.87 -8.98 -3.22
CA LEU A 69 21.59 -9.40 -2.68
C LEU A 69 21.66 -10.81 -2.10
N THR A 70 21.16 -10.97 -0.88
CA THR A 70 20.96 -12.27 -0.25
C THR A 70 19.48 -12.48 0.01
N LEU A 71 18.89 -13.50 -0.61
CA LEU A 71 17.49 -13.89 -0.40
C LEU A 71 17.37 -14.67 0.92
N MET A 72 16.34 -14.37 1.70
CA MET A 72 15.99 -15.05 2.95
C MET A 72 14.62 -15.73 2.80
N ASP A 73 13.82 -15.73 3.87
CA ASP A 73 12.48 -16.33 3.91
C ASP A 73 11.47 -15.62 2.99
N THR A 74 10.45 -16.36 2.57
CA THR A 74 9.32 -15.81 1.80
C THR A 74 8.35 -15.11 2.75
N ILE A 75 8.09 -13.84 2.50
CA ILE A 75 7.18 -13.00 3.31
C ILE A 75 5.83 -12.73 2.63
N GLY A 76 5.73 -13.01 1.33
CA GLY A 76 4.48 -12.87 0.59
C GLY A 76 4.49 -13.77 -0.64
N GLN A 77 3.33 -14.35 -0.96
CA GLN A 77 3.11 -15.11 -2.18
C GLN A 77 1.70 -14.84 -2.65
N GLY A 78 1.57 -14.32 -3.86
CA GLY A 78 0.28 -13.96 -4.46
C GLY A 78 0.28 -14.20 -5.96
N GLU A 79 -0.74 -13.68 -6.62
CA GLU A 79 -0.90 -13.78 -8.08
C GLU A 79 0.26 -13.10 -8.82
N PHE A 80 0.72 -11.96 -8.30
CA PHE A 80 1.79 -11.14 -8.89
C PHE A 80 3.22 -11.64 -8.61
N GLY A 81 3.35 -12.85 -8.05
CA GLY A 81 4.64 -13.51 -7.80
C GLY A 81 4.93 -13.75 -6.32
N VAL A 82 6.22 -13.72 -6.00
CA VAL A 82 6.74 -14.03 -4.66
C VAL A 82 7.58 -12.86 -4.14
N VAL A 83 7.43 -12.58 -2.85
CA VAL A 83 8.18 -11.56 -2.13
C VAL A 83 9.03 -12.26 -1.07
N TYR A 84 10.34 -12.06 -1.16
CA TYR A 84 11.31 -12.51 -0.18
C TYR A 84 11.71 -11.37 0.75
N ARG A 85 11.96 -11.70 2.01
CA ARG A 85 12.84 -10.90 2.85
C ARG A 85 14.28 -11.10 2.35
N GLY A 86 15.12 -10.09 2.45
CA GLY A 86 16.51 -10.21 2.05
C GLY A 86 17.42 -9.16 2.66
N ASN A 87 18.71 -9.32 2.43
CA ASN A 87 19.73 -8.35 2.79
C ASN A 87 20.37 -7.76 1.54
N LEU A 88 20.57 -6.45 1.55
CA LEU A 88 21.33 -5.71 0.54
C LEU A 88 22.63 -5.21 1.17
N GLY A 89 23.77 -5.61 0.61
CA GLY A 89 25.10 -5.24 1.10
C GLY A 89 26.12 -5.08 -0.03
N GLY A 90 27.18 -4.32 0.22
CA GLY A 90 28.24 -4.09 -0.78
C GLY A 90 27.75 -3.38 -2.05
N TRP A 91 26.68 -2.58 -1.95
CA TRP A 91 26.13 -1.78 -3.04
C TRP A 91 25.83 -0.35 -2.54
N ARG A 92 26.63 0.60 -3.05
CA ARG A 92 26.76 2.00 -2.55
C ARG A 92 27.34 2.05 -1.13
N ALA A 93 28.20 3.04 -0.86
CA ALA A 93 29.04 3.10 0.34
C ALA A 93 28.27 3.36 1.66
N GLU A 94 26.99 3.68 1.60
CA GLU A 94 26.26 4.28 2.73
C GLU A 94 25.39 3.32 3.53
N ARG A 95 25.24 2.05 3.14
CA ARG A 95 24.33 1.11 3.83
C ARG A 95 24.85 -0.32 3.82
N GLU A 96 25.71 -0.65 4.78
CA GLU A 96 26.02 -2.05 5.09
C GLU A 96 24.75 -2.72 5.64
N HIS A 97 24.27 -3.75 4.93
CA HIS A 97 23.19 -4.65 5.34
C HIS A 97 21.82 -4.00 5.61
N SER A 98 21.27 -3.30 4.62
CA SER A 98 19.86 -2.90 4.68
C SER A 98 18.95 -4.12 4.50
N LEU A 99 18.04 -4.32 5.45
CA LEU A 99 16.95 -5.27 5.31
C LEU A 99 15.98 -4.78 4.22
N VAL A 100 15.66 -5.65 3.27
CA VAL A 100 14.88 -5.31 2.07
C VAL A 100 13.79 -6.33 1.79
N ALA A 101 12.76 -5.89 1.06
CA ALA A 101 11.80 -6.76 0.40
C ALA A 101 12.20 -6.95 -1.07
N ILE A 102 12.11 -8.18 -1.57
CA ILE A 102 12.56 -8.56 -2.91
C ILE A 102 11.41 -9.25 -3.63
N LYS A 103 10.75 -8.55 -4.55
CA LYS A 103 9.63 -9.05 -5.37
C LYS A 103 10.16 -9.64 -6.67
N THR A 104 9.66 -10.82 -7.06
CA THR A 104 9.95 -11.45 -8.36
C THR A 104 8.81 -12.34 -8.82
N LEU A 105 8.83 -12.76 -10.09
CA LEU A 105 7.83 -13.67 -10.64
C LEU A 105 8.06 -15.10 -10.15
N LYS A 106 6.97 -15.87 -10.07
CA LYS A 106 7.01 -17.29 -9.72
C LYS A 106 6.62 -18.14 -10.93
N GLY A 107 7.27 -19.29 -11.09
CA GLY A 107 6.87 -20.28 -12.08
C GLY A 107 7.22 -19.88 -13.51
N ILE A 108 6.36 -20.25 -14.46
CA ILE A 108 6.52 -19.93 -15.88
C ILE A 108 5.88 -18.57 -16.11
N PHE A 109 6.64 -17.62 -16.66
CA PHE A 109 6.18 -16.28 -16.99
C PHE A 109 6.37 -15.99 -18.47
N SER A 110 5.49 -15.15 -19.01
CA SER A 110 5.55 -14.63 -20.37
C SER A 110 6.49 -13.44 -20.46
N THR A 111 6.78 -12.99 -21.70
CA THR A 111 7.44 -11.71 -21.93
C THR A 111 6.61 -10.53 -21.43
N ASN A 112 5.27 -10.65 -21.44
CA ASN A 112 4.38 -9.61 -20.96
C ASN A 112 4.46 -9.45 -19.44
N ASP A 113 4.53 -10.56 -18.70
CA ASP A 113 4.68 -10.54 -17.23
C ASP A 113 5.98 -9.86 -16.80
N LEU A 114 7.06 -10.12 -17.54
CA LEU A 114 8.34 -9.42 -17.35
C LEU A 114 8.22 -7.94 -17.64
N SER A 115 7.61 -7.56 -18.76
CA SER A 115 7.40 -6.15 -19.13
C SER A 115 6.58 -5.40 -18.08
N ASN A 116 5.47 -5.99 -17.62
CA ASN A 116 4.61 -5.39 -16.58
C ASN A 116 5.38 -5.18 -15.27
N MET A 117 6.13 -6.19 -14.82
CA MET A 117 6.97 -6.08 -13.63
C MET A 117 8.01 -4.96 -13.78
N VAL A 118 8.64 -4.90 -14.94
CA VAL A 118 9.66 -3.92 -15.27
C VAL A 118 9.09 -2.49 -15.31
N GLU A 119 7.92 -2.31 -15.93
CA GLU A 119 7.18 -1.04 -15.96
C GLU A 119 6.76 -0.57 -14.57
N GLU A 120 6.32 -1.49 -13.70
CA GLU A 120 6.02 -1.19 -12.29
C GLU A 120 7.25 -0.55 -11.62
N SER A 121 8.44 -1.13 -11.78
CA SER A 121 9.67 -0.54 -11.24
C SER A 121 10.04 0.81 -11.86
N VAL A 122 9.82 1.05 -13.16
CA VAL A 122 10.03 2.39 -13.76
C VAL A 122 9.13 3.42 -13.09
N LYS A 123 7.85 3.09 -12.89
CA LYS A 123 6.89 4.01 -12.26
C LYS A 123 7.32 4.33 -10.83
N MET A 124 7.71 3.31 -10.06
CA MET A 124 8.23 3.46 -8.70
C MET A 124 9.50 4.30 -8.61
N ALA A 125 10.37 4.25 -9.62
CA ALA A 125 11.63 4.99 -9.64
C ALA A 125 11.44 6.52 -9.66
N LYS A 126 10.31 7.00 -10.18
CA LYS A 126 9.98 8.43 -10.29
C LYS A 126 9.48 9.03 -8.96
N PHE A 127 9.08 8.20 -8.01
CA PHE A 127 8.44 8.68 -6.79
C PHE A 127 9.43 8.87 -5.64
N ASN A 128 9.34 10.02 -4.99
CA ASN A 128 10.13 10.37 -3.83
C ASN A 128 9.28 11.09 -2.78
N HIS A 129 8.63 10.32 -1.91
CA HIS A 129 7.82 10.84 -0.82
C HIS A 129 7.85 9.86 0.37
N PRO A 130 7.87 10.34 1.63
CA PRO A 130 7.93 9.47 2.81
C PRO A 130 6.79 8.46 2.90
N ASN A 131 5.60 8.82 2.42
CA ASN A 131 4.40 7.97 2.40
C ASN A 131 4.11 7.29 1.06
N VAL A 132 5.08 7.19 0.15
CA VAL A 132 4.96 6.44 -1.11
C VAL A 132 6.10 5.43 -1.19
N MET A 133 5.79 4.20 -1.61
CA MET A 133 6.76 3.13 -1.72
C MET A 133 7.79 3.48 -2.81
N ARG A 134 9.03 3.69 -2.39
CA ARG A 134 10.14 3.95 -3.30
C ARG A 134 10.80 2.66 -3.76
N LEU A 135 11.31 2.68 -4.98
CA LEU A 135 12.25 1.67 -5.45
C LEU A 135 13.62 1.88 -4.77
N ILE A 136 14.25 0.79 -4.30
CA ILE A 136 15.68 0.82 -3.94
C ILE A 136 16.52 0.54 -5.19
N GLY A 137 16.15 -0.48 -5.96
CA GLY A 137 16.78 -0.82 -7.22
C GLY A 137 16.27 -2.14 -7.79
N VAL A 138 16.88 -2.57 -8.88
CA VAL A 138 16.48 -3.76 -9.64
C VAL A 138 17.71 -4.62 -9.91
N CYS A 139 17.59 -5.92 -9.66
CA CYS A 139 18.62 -6.89 -10.01
C CYS A 139 18.11 -7.81 -11.13
N ILE A 140 18.92 -7.96 -12.18
CA ILE A 140 18.56 -8.72 -13.39
C ILE A 140 19.49 -9.92 -13.64
N ASP A 141 20.54 -10.07 -12.85
CA ASP A 141 21.65 -11.01 -13.05
C ASP A 141 21.71 -12.14 -12.00
N LYS A 142 20.76 -12.20 -11.07
CA LYS A 142 20.73 -13.22 -9.99
C LYS A 142 19.80 -14.40 -10.27
N GLY A 143 18.75 -14.22 -11.06
CA GLY A 143 17.68 -15.20 -11.25
C GLY A 143 17.12 -15.18 -12.67
N ALA A 144 16.16 -16.07 -12.93
CA ALA A 144 15.52 -16.17 -14.25
C ALA A 144 14.60 -14.99 -14.57
N SER A 145 14.08 -14.32 -13.54
CA SER A 145 13.28 -13.09 -13.62
C SER A 145 13.95 -11.97 -12.82
N PRO A 146 13.67 -10.69 -13.14
CA PRO A 146 14.14 -9.56 -12.37
C PRO A 146 13.68 -9.62 -10.90
N TYR A 147 14.51 -9.05 -10.05
CA TYR A 147 14.23 -8.79 -8.64
C TYR A 147 14.01 -7.30 -8.44
N ILE A 148 12.80 -6.90 -8.07
CA ILE A 148 12.48 -5.54 -7.63
C ILE A 148 12.78 -5.45 -6.13
N VAL A 149 13.69 -4.54 -5.76
CA VAL A 149 14.15 -4.38 -4.39
C VAL A 149 13.55 -3.11 -3.80
N MET A 150 12.89 -3.26 -2.65
CA MET A 150 12.15 -2.21 -1.94
C MET A 150 12.52 -2.22 -0.45
N PRO A 151 12.23 -1.15 0.31
CA PRO A 151 12.34 -1.16 1.76
C PRO A 151 11.55 -2.32 2.36
N TYR A 152 12.10 -2.96 3.40
CA TYR A 152 11.35 -3.97 4.14
C TYR A 152 10.31 -3.30 5.03
N MET A 153 9.06 -3.74 4.93
CA MET A 153 7.93 -3.15 5.67
C MET A 153 7.62 -4.03 6.87
N ALA A 154 8.21 -3.68 8.02
CA ALA A 154 8.28 -4.56 9.20
C ALA A 154 6.93 -5.01 9.76
N TYR A 155 5.87 -4.21 9.58
CA TYR A 155 4.52 -4.56 10.04
C TYR A 155 3.60 -5.05 8.90
N GLY A 156 4.13 -5.22 7.69
CA GLY A 156 3.39 -5.70 6.53
C GLY A 156 2.35 -4.69 6.03
N SER A 157 1.26 -5.19 5.46
CA SER A 157 0.17 -4.33 4.98
C SER A 157 -0.70 -3.80 6.13
N LEU A 158 -1.25 -2.61 5.93
CA LEU A 158 -2.18 -1.97 6.85
C LEU A 158 -3.40 -2.86 7.12
N LEU A 159 -3.96 -3.52 6.11
CA LEU A 159 -5.06 -4.47 6.30
C LEU A 159 -4.70 -5.61 7.28
N SER A 160 -3.51 -6.20 7.14
CA SER A 160 -3.04 -7.26 8.03
C SER A 160 -2.79 -6.74 9.44
N TYR A 161 -2.22 -5.53 9.57
CA TYR A 161 -2.02 -4.86 10.84
C TYR A 161 -3.36 -4.58 11.55
N LEU A 162 -4.33 -3.99 10.86
CA LEU A 162 -5.67 -3.68 11.41
C LEU A 162 -6.38 -4.95 11.89
N LYS A 163 -6.33 -6.03 11.09
CA LYS A 163 -6.91 -7.33 11.46
C LYS A 163 -6.24 -7.91 12.70
N LYS A 164 -4.92 -7.81 12.81
CA LYS A 164 -4.15 -8.30 13.96
C LYS A 164 -4.47 -7.51 15.23
N GLN A 165 -4.70 -6.20 15.10
CA GLN A 165 -4.99 -5.30 16.22
C GLN A 165 -6.49 -5.06 16.44
N ARG A 166 -7.37 -5.84 15.81
CA ARG A 166 -8.81 -5.58 15.79
C ARG A 166 -9.43 -5.46 17.18
N ALA A 167 -9.00 -6.30 18.12
CA ALA A 167 -9.51 -6.27 19.49
C ALA A 167 -9.14 -4.98 20.23
N GLU A 168 -7.97 -4.40 19.95
CA GLU A 168 -7.50 -3.15 20.55
C GLU A 168 -8.06 -1.91 19.85
N LEU A 169 -8.42 -2.03 18.56
CA LEU A 169 -8.87 -0.90 17.73
C LEU A 169 -10.39 -0.78 17.59
N THR A 170 -11.16 -1.76 18.06
CA THR A 170 -12.62 -1.77 17.98
C THR A 170 -13.21 -1.47 19.35
N LEU A 171 -13.75 -0.27 19.52
CA LEU A 171 -14.29 0.21 20.78
C LEU A 171 -15.82 0.18 20.77
N ALA A 172 -16.41 -0.18 21.91
CA ALA A 172 -17.84 -0.06 22.17
C ALA A 172 -18.22 1.39 22.50
N ASN A 173 -19.51 1.72 22.40
CA ASN A 173 -19.99 3.10 22.58
C ASN A 173 -19.92 3.60 24.03
N ASP A 174 -19.78 2.69 25.00
CA ASP A 174 -19.67 2.95 26.44
C ASP A 174 -18.22 2.89 26.95
N GLU A 175 -17.24 2.80 26.05
CA GLU A 175 -15.82 2.85 26.39
C GLU A 175 -15.40 4.22 26.93
N ASP A 176 -14.26 4.21 27.63
CA ASP A 176 -13.67 5.42 28.18
C ASP A 176 -13.34 6.46 27.09
N GLN A 177 -13.70 7.72 27.33
CA GLN A 177 -13.57 8.78 26.32
C GLN A 177 -12.10 9.08 25.96
N GLU A 178 -11.16 8.91 26.90
CA GLU A 178 -9.73 9.08 26.63
C GLU A 178 -9.24 7.97 25.69
N LEU A 179 -9.66 6.73 25.93
CA LEU A 179 -9.35 5.58 25.06
C LEU A 179 -9.94 5.75 23.65
N VAL A 180 -11.19 6.23 23.56
CA VAL A 180 -11.84 6.58 22.28
C VAL A 180 -11.02 7.62 21.52
N THR A 181 -10.64 8.70 22.19
CA THR A 181 -9.87 9.82 21.64
C THR A 181 -8.49 9.35 21.16
N ALA A 182 -7.77 8.57 21.97
CA ALA A 182 -6.46 8.02 21.61
C ALA A 182 -6.54 7.09 20.39
N THR A 183 -7.56 6.23 20.35
CA THR A 183 -7.79 5.32 19.22
C THR A 183 -8.18 6.09 17.96
N GLN A 184 -9.01 7.12 18.09
CA GLN A 184 -9.39 8.01 16.99
C GLN A 184 -8.16 8.72 16.40
N CYS A 185 -7.29 9.29 17.24
CA CYS A 185 -6.03 9.90 16.81
C CYS A 185 -5.13 8.91 16.07
N LYS A 186 -4.99 7.69 16.58
CA LYS A 186 -4.18 6.63 15.95
C LYS A 186 -4.70 6.25 14.56
N LEU A 187 -6.02 6.07 14.42
CA LEU A 187 -6.64 5.71 13.15
C LEU A 187 -6.60 6.86 12.14
N LEU A 188 -6.83 8.10 12.58
CA LEU A 188 -6.70 9.30 11.74
C LEU A 188 -5.26 9.53 11.28
N SER A 189 -4.26 9.32 12.15
CA SER A 189 -2.84 9.40 11.78
C SER A 189 -2.52 8.45 10.61
N MET A 190 -3.02 7.20 10.66
CA MET A 190 -2.87 6.25 9.54
C MET A 190 -3.51 6.79 8.25
N CYS A 191 -4.75 7.31 8.33
CA CYS A 191 -5.44 7.91 7.18
C CYS A 191 -4.68 9.13 6.63
N LEU A 192 -4.13 9.98 7.50
CA LEU A 192 -3.38 11.17 7.13
C LEU A 192 -2.11 10.81 6.35
N GLN A 193 -1.36 9.81 6.82
CA GLN A 193 -0.15 9.35 6.13
C GLN A 193 -0.48 8.82 4.73
N VAL A 194 -1.56 8.04 4.58
CA VAL A 194 -2.03 7.57 3.27
C VAL A 194 -2.49 8.75 2.39
N ALA A 195 -3.24 9.70 2.94
CA ALA A 195 -3.69 10.88 2.22
C ALA A 195 -2.53 11.74 1.71
N LYS A 196 -1.47 11.92 2.52
CA LYS A 196 -0.23 12.61 2.11
C LYS A 196 0.44 11.90 0.93
N GLY A 197 0.52 10.56 0.98
CA GLY A 197 1.05 9.76 -0.12
C GLY A 197 0.23 9.93 -1.41
N MET A 198 -1.09 9.87 -1.31
CA MET A 198 -1.99 10.05 -2.45
C MET A 198 -2.02 11.47 -2.99
N SER A 199 -1.91 12.49 -2.12
CA SER A 199 -1.77 13.89 -2.54
C SER A 199 -0.50 14.11 -3.35
N TYR A 200 0.61 13.46 -2.96
CA TYR A 200 1.83 13.49 -3.74
C TYR A 200 1.63 12.82 -5.11
N LEU A 201 1.03 11.61 -5.14
CA LEU A 201 0.80 10.90 -6.40
C LEU A 201 -0.11 11.68 -7.36
N ALA A 202 -1.18 12.28 -6.85
CA ALA A 202 -2.06 13.16 -7.62
C ALA A 202 -1.30 14.35 -8.22
N ALA A 203 -0.40 14.98 -7.45
CA ALA A 203 0.46 16.07 -7.94
C ALA A 203 1.51 15.60 -8.97
N GLN A 204 1.78 14.30 -9.06
CA GLN A 204 2.58 13.69 -10.12
C GLN A 204 1.71 13.20 -11.30
N GLU A 205 0.44 13.61 -11.35
CA GLU A 205 -0.55 13.18 -12.35
C GLU A 205 -0.71 11.66 -12.42
N PHE A 206 -0.48 10.97 -11.29
CA PHE A 206 -0.54 9.53 -11.20
C PHE A 206 -1.85 9.06 -10.57
N VAL A 207 -2.59 8.23 -11.29
CA VAL A 207 -3.80 7.57 -10.80
C VAL A 207 -3.47 6.13 -10.39
N HIS A 208 -3.70 5.80 -9.11
CA HIS A 208 -3.36 4.53 -8.49
C HIS A 208 -4.29 3.39 -8.93
N ARG A 209 -5.61 3.63 -9.03
CA ARG A 209 -6.66 2.70 -9.50
C ARG A 209 -6.94 1.48 -8.61
N ASP A 210 -6.07 1.20 -7.65
CA ASP A 210 -6.29 0.16 -6.63
C ASP A 210 -5.94 0.62 -5.21
N MET A 211 -6.46 1.78 -4.82
CA MET A 211 -6.27 2.25 -3.45
C MET A 211 -7.09 1.39 -2.47
N ALA A 212 -6.40 0.74 -1.54
CA ALA A 212 -6.99 -0.10 -0.50
C ALA A 212 -6.01 -0.29 0.67
N ALA A 213 -6.52 -0.68 1.84
CA ALA A 213 -5.67 -0.93 3.02
C ALA A 213 -4.67 -2.08 2.79
N ARG A 214 -4.93 -3.01 1.87
CA ARG A 214 -3.97 -4.08 1.51
C ARG A 214 -2.75 -3.56 0.74
N ASN A 215 -2.87 -2.40 0.09
CA ASN A 215 -1.84 -1.76 -0.72
C ASN A 215 -1.17 -0.59 0.02
N CYS A 216 -1.46 -0.41 1.32
CA CYS A 216 -0.71 0.47 2.20
C CYS A 216 0.20 -0.40 3.08
N MET A 217 1.49 -0.07 3.17
CA MET A 217 2.49 -0.86 3.88
C MET A 217 3.11 -0.08 5.04
N ILE A 218 3.53 -0.75 6.12
CA ILE A 218 4.02 -0.10 7.33
C ILE A 218 5.48 -0.53 7.61
N ASP A 219 6.39 0.45 7.70
CA ASP A 219 7.82 0.21 8.01
C ASP A 219 8.12 0.12 9.52
N GLU A 220 9.37 -0.16 9.89
CA GLU A 220 9.79 -0.34 11.28
C GLU A 220 9.57 0.87 12.19
N ASN A 221 9.44 2.07 11.61
CA ASN A 221 9.18 3.32 12.33
C ASN A 221 7.70 3.69 12.32
N PHE A 222 6.82 2.75 11.95
CA PHE A 222 5.39 2.97 11.78
C PHE A 222 5.01 4.01 10.71
N VAL A 223 5.88 4.23 9.72
CA VAL A 223 5.54 5.08 8.57
C VAL A 223 4.79 4.26 7.53
N LEU A 224 3.59 4.71 7.18
CA LEU A 224 2.75 4.13 6.13
C LEU A 224 3.22 4.59 4.76
N LYS A 225 3.28 3.67 3.81
CA LYS A 225 3.63 3.93 2.41
C LYS A 225 2.60 3.31 1.48
N VAL A 226 2.02 4.11 0.59
CA VAL A 226 1.21 3.64 -0.53
C VAL A 226 2.08 2.82 -1.47
N ALA A 227 1.66 1.62 -1.82
CA ALA A 227 2.41 0.64 -2.59
C ALA A 227 1.51 -0.05 -3.63
N ASP A 228 2.12 -0.94 -4.43
CA ASP A 228 1.45 -1.75 -5.46
C ASP A 228 0.87 -0.93 -6.62
N PHE A 229 1.78 -0.46 -7.49
CA PHE A 229 1.47 0.32 -8.69
C PHE A 229 1.21 -0.55 -9.92
N GLY A 230 1.09 -1.87 -9.75
CA GLY A 230 1.01 -2.85 -10.84
C GLY A 230 -0.23 -2.71 -11.74
N LEU A 231 -1.20 -1.89 -11.33
CA LEU A 231 -2.49 -1.70 -12.00
C LEU A 231 -2.58 -0.42 -12.84
N SER A 232 -1.45 0.26 -13.04
CA SER A 232 -1.41 1.56 -13.71
C SER A 232 -1.40 1.49 -15.25
N GLU A 233 -2.29 2.28 -15.84
CA GLU A 233 -2.55 2.60 -17.26
C GLU A 233 -2.87 1.46 -18.25
N ASP A 234 -1.94 0.58 -18.61
CA ASP A 234 -2.09 -0.22 -19.85
C ASP A 234 -2.95 -1.49 -19.71
N ILE A 235 -3.04 -2.05 -18.51
CA ILE A 235 -3.69 -3.35 -18.27
C ILE A 235 -5.22 -3.20 -18.15
N TYR A 236 -5.71 -2.10 -17.55
CA TYR A 236 -7.12 -1.92 -17.26
C TYR A 236 -7.94 -1.40 -18.43
N ALA A 237 -7.35 -0.50 -19.23
CA ALA A 237 -8.00 0.05 -20.42
C ALA A 237 -8.39 -1.07 -21.42
N ARG A 238 -7.61 -2.16 -21.50
CA ARG A 238 -7.89 -3.26 -22.45
C ARG A 238 -8.96 -4.25 -21.97
N ASN A 239 -9.14 -4.40 -20.66
CA ASN A 239 -9.94 -5.49 -20.10
C ASN A 239 -11.30 -5.04 -19.60
N TYR A 240 -11.43 -3.78 -19.18
CA TYR A 240 -12.71 -3.22 -18.78
C TYR A 240 -13.73 -3.21 -19.93
N PHE A 241 -13.34 -2.77 -21.13
CA PHE A 241 -14.20 -2.82 -22.34
C PHE A 241 -14.61 -4.24 -22.78
N ARG A 242 -13.88 -5.29 -22.35
CA ARG A 242 -14.24 -6.67 -22.67
C ARG A 242 -15.21 -7.27 -21.67
N GLN A 243 -15.11 -6.88 -20.38
CA GLN A 243 -15.95 -7.43 -19.32
C GLN A 243 -17.39 -6.90 -19.37
N THR A 244 -17.65 -5.80 -20.08
CA THR A 244 -18.99 -5.26 -20.34
C THR A 244 -19.66 -5.78 -21.64
N GLY A 245 -19.01 -6.70 -22.39
CA GLY A 245 -19.73 -7.54 -23.36
C GLY A 245 -19.23 -7.61 -24.82
N LEU A 246 -17.93 -7.77 -25.08
CA LEU A 246 -17.46 -8.17 -26.43
C LEU A 246 -16.38 -9.25 -26.39
N GLN A 247 -16.81 -10.44 -26.79
CA GLN A 247 -16.04 -11.62 -27.24
C GLN A 247 -15.20 -12.39 -26.21
N ASP A 248 -15.71 -13.59 -25.91
CA ASP A 248 -14.95 -14.78 -25.53
C ASP A 248 -13.89 -15.06 -26.60
N SER A 249 -12.75 -14.39 -26.53
CA SER A 249 -11.54 -14.83 -27.20
C SER A 249 -10.91 -15.88 -26.31
N GLU A 250 -11.04 -17.15 -26.69
CA GLU A 250 -10.45 -18.29 -26.00
C GLU A 250 -8.96 -18.01 -25.70
N GLY A 251 -8.60 -17.89 -24.41
CA GLY A 251 -7.21 -17.93 -23.97
C GLY A 251 -6.76 -16.85 -22.98
N GLU A 252 -7.55 -15.81 -22.69
CA GLU A 252 -7.13 -14.73 -21.77
C GLU A 252 -7.91 -14.77 -20.44
N THR A 253 -7.18 -14.77 -19.33
CA THR A 253 -7.72 -14.80 -17.98
C THR A 253 -8.43 -13.48 -17.63
N PRO A 254 -9.69 -13.49 -17.15
CA PRO A 254 -10.41 -12.27 -16.78
C PRO A 254 -9.67 -11.51 -15.68
N ILE A 255 -9.51 -10.20 -15.86
CA ILE A 255 -8.88 -9.34 -14.85
C ILE A 255 -9.77 -9.25 -13.63
N LYS A 256 -9.20 -9.55 -12.45
CA LYS A 256 -9.87 -9.37 -11.17
C LYS A 256 -9.81 -7.89 -10.77
N LEU A 257 -10.91 -7.19 -11.00
CA LEU A 257 -11.11 -5.81 -10.57
C LEU A 257 -11.37 -5.73 -9.05
N PRO A 258 -10.88 -4.71 -8.35
CA PRO A 258 -11.19 -4.45 -6.94
C PRO A 258 -12.58 -3.78 -6.81
N VAL A 259 -13.64 -4.43 -7.31
CA VAL A 259 -14.99 -3.86 -7.52
C VAL A 259 -15.53 -3.09 -6.30
N ARG A 260 -15.23 -3.55 -5.07
CA ARG A 260 -15.68 -2.90 -3.82
C ARG A 260 -15.01 -1.57 -3.47
N TRP A 261 -13.92 -1.23 -4.15
CA TRP A 261 -13.19 0.03 -3.97
C TRP A 261 -13.40 0.99 -5.13
N MET A 262 -13.97 0.54 -6.25
CA MET A 262 -14.08 1.34 -7.46
C MET A 262 -15.20 2.37 -7.37
N ALA A 263 -14.96 3.54 -7.94
CA ALA A 263 -15.95 4.59 -8.11
C ALA A 263 -17.02 4.18 -9.14
N VAL A 264 -18.22 4.75 -9.05
CA VAL A 264 -19.34 4.43 -9.94
C VAL A 264 -19.00 4.67 -11.42
N GLU A 265 -18.33 5.77 -11.75
CA GLU A 265 -17.89 6.07 -13.12
C GLU A 265 -16.79 5.12 -13.61
N SER A 266 -15.98 4.57 -12.70
CA SER A 266 -15.02 3.51 -13.05
C SER A 266 -15.71 2.18 -13.31
N LEU A 267 -16.82 1.92 -12.60
CA LEU A 267 -17.63 0.71 -12.75
C LEU A 267 -18.52 0.72 -13.99
N HIS A 268 -18.99 1.89 -14.43
CA HIS A 268 -19.89 2.08 -15.59
C HIS A 268 -19.18 2.43 -16.89
N ASP A 269 -18.19 3.32 -16.82
CA ASP A 269 -17.57 3.92 -18.01
C ASP A 269 -16.06 3.63 -18.12
N GLY A 270 -15.48 2.96 -17.12
CA GLY A 270 -14.04 2.68 -17.09
C GLY A 270 -13.19 3.94 -16.96
N ILE A 271 -13.77 5.01 -16.39
CA ILE A 271 -13.09 6.28 -16.15
C ILE A 271 -12.18 6.13 -14.93
N PHE A 272 -10.95 6.62 -15.03
CA PHE A 272 -9.97 6.63 -13.94
C PHE A 272 -9.31 8.01 -13.85
N THR A 273 -9.45 8.65 -12.69
CA THR A 273 -8.94 10.00 -12.38
C THR A 273 -8.51 10.08 -10.91
N GLU A 274 -7.91 11.19 -10.49
CA GLU A 274 -7.70 11.48 -9.05
C GLU A 274 -9.01 11.29 -8.25
N LYS A 275 -10.16 11.72 -8.79
CA LYS A 275 -11.46 11.63 -8.11
C LYS A 275 -11.94 10.20 -7.90
N THR A 276 -11.52 9.26 -8.77
CA THR A 276 -11.81 7.83 -8.58
C THR A 276 -10.92 7.21 -7.49
N ASP A 277 -9.70 7.72 -7.33
CA ASP A 277 -8.84 7.34 -6.21
C ASP A 277 -9.33 7.93 -4.89
N VAL A 278 -9.91 9.14 -4.90
CA VAL A 278 -10.56 9.75 -3.72
C VAL A 278 -11.70 8.87 -3.21
N TRP A 279 -12.53 8.33 -4.10
CA TRP A 279 -13.56 7.34 -3.73
C TRP A 279 -12.96 6.11 -3.06
N SER A 280 -11.92 5.54 -3.68
CA SER A 280 -11.20 4.37 -3.18
C SER A 280 -10.54 4.64 -1.81
N PHE A 281 -10.06 5.87 -1.60
CA PHE A 281 -9.53 6.33 -0.32
C PHE A 281 -10.63 6.42 0.75
N GLY A 282 -11.83 6.90 0.43
CA GLY A 282 -12.97 6.85 1.35
C GLY A 282 -13.28 5.41 1.82
N VAL A 283 -13.26 4.44 0.89
CA VAL A 283 -13.40 3.01 1.23
C VAL A 283 -12.23 2.53 2.11
N THR A 284 -11.02 2.99 1.84
CA THR A 284 -9.82 2.68 2.65
C THR A 284 -9.94 3.25 4.07
N MET A 285 -10.45 4.47 4.24
CA MET A 285 -10.74 5.04 5.55
C MET A 285 -11.77 4.18 6.30
N TRP A 286 -12.81 3.71 5.62
CA TRP A 286 -13.77 2.78 6.20
C TRP A 286 -13.10 1.47 6.64
N GLU A 287 -12.17 0.90 5.85
CA GLU A 287 -11.37 -0.26 6.27
C GLU A 287 -10.58 0.04 7.56
N VAL A 288 -9.96 1.23 7.68
CA VAL A 288 -9.22 1.64 8.87
C VAL A 288 -10.13 1.71 10.10
N PHE A 289 -11.24 2.45 10.03
CA PHE A 289 -12.16 2.64 11.16
C PHE A 289 -12.99 1.40 11.50
N SER A 290 -13.12 0.45 10.57
CA SER A 290 -13.74 -0.86 10.81
C SER A 290 -12.75 -1.93 11.28
N ALA A 291 -11.48 -1.57 11.50
CA ALA A 291 -10.40 -2.50 11.86
C ALA A 291 -10.27 -3.66 10.84
N GLY A 292 -10.24 -3.32 9.56
CA GLY A 292 -9.99 -4.22 8.43
C GLY A 292 -11.15 -5.16 8.11
N LYS A 293 -12.40 -4.73 8.32
CA LYS A 293 -13.56 -5.47 7.78
C LYS A 293 -13.58 -5.37 6.25
N ASN A 294 -14.23 -6.32 5.61
CA ASN A 294 -14.43 -6.29 4.16
C ASN A 294 -15.50 -5.23 3.82
N PRO A 295 -15.26 -4.28 2.90
CA PRO A 295 -16.26 -3.29 2.50
C PRO A 295 -17.54 -3.93 1.95
N TYR A 296 -18.68 -3.29 2.18
CA TYR A 296 -20.02 -3.70 1.79
C TYR A 296 -20.37 -5.12 2.29
N PRO A 297 -20.29 -5.36 3.61
CA PRO A 297 -20.54 -6.68 4.18
C PRO A 297 -21.94 -7.17 3.81
N GLY A 298 -22.03 -8.40 3.29
CA GLY A 298 -23.30 -9.01 2.90
C GLY A 298 -23.84 -8.60 1.52
N VAL A 299 -23.25 -7.59 0.86
CA VAL A 299 -23.59 -7.25 -0.53
C VAL A 299 -22.79 -8.13 -1.48
N ASP A 300 -23.45 -8.73 -2.46
CA ASP A 300 -22.79 -9.54 -3.49
C ASP A 300 -22.03 -8.63 -4.50
N PRO A 301 -20.79 -8.97 -4.93
CA PRO A 301 -20.05 -8.13 -5.87
C PRO A 301 -20.77 -7.87 -7.19
N PHE A 302 -21.59 -8.81 -7.67
CA PHE A 302 -22.35 -8.66 -8.92
C PHE A 302 -23.57 -7.75 -8.75
N THR A 303 -24.06 -7.55 -7.52
CA THR A 303 -25.16 -6.63 -7.22
C THR A 303 -24.69 -5.28 -6.69
N LEU A 304 -23.38 -5.10 -6.47
CA LEU A 304 -22.83 -3.86 -5.92
C LEU A 304 -23.10 -2.66 -6.82
N ILE A 305 -22.96 -2.79 -8.14
CA ILE A 305 -23.21 -1.69 -9.08
C ILE A 305 -24.63 -1.16 -8.88
N LYS A 306 -25.63 -2.06 -8.91
CA LYS A 306 -27.03 -1.70 -8.65
C LYS A 306 -27.22 -1.06 -7.26
N HIS A 307 -26.58 -1.61 -6.23
CA HIS A 307 -26.65 -1.02 -4.89
C HIS A 307 -26.13 0.42 -4.85
N LEU A 308 -25.04 0.72 -5.57
CA LEU A 308 -24.49 2.07 -5.67
C LEU A 308 -25.38 3.01 -6.49
N ASP A 309 -25.97 2.52 -7.58
CA ASP A 309 -26.93 3.24 -8.43
C ASP A 309 -28.21 3.62 -7.68
N ASP A 310 -28.67 2.73 -6.78
CA ASP A 310 -29.80 2.99 -5.88
C ASP A 310 -29.43 3.97 -4.74
N GLY A 311 -28.25 4.58 -4.77
CA GLY A 311 -27.74 5.53 -3.77
C GLY A 311 -27.12 4.86 -2.53
N GLY A 312 -27.02 3.53 -2.52
CA GLY A 312 -26.40 2.77 -1.43
C GLY A 312 -24.93 3.13 -1.24
N ARG A 313 -24.51 3.29 0.01
CA ARG A 313 -23.13 3.56 0.43
C ARG A 313 -22.81 2.74 1.67
N LEU A 314 -21.53 2.66 2.03
CA LEU A 314 -21.10 2.00 3.27
C LEU A 314 -21.70 2.72 4.47
N GLU A 315 -22.33 1.98 5.38
CA GLU A 315 -22.78 2.52 6.66
C GLU A 315 -21.61 2.92 7.56
N LYS A 316 -21.86 3.86 8.47
CA LYS A 316 -20.89 4.27 9.49
C LYS A 316 -20.37 3.05 10.27
N PRO A 317 -19.03 2.87 10.40
CA PRO A 317 -18.48 1.83 11.25
C PRO A 317 -19.04 1.89 12.68
N THR A 318 -19.43 0.74 13.23
CA THR A 318 -19.93 0.61 14.62
C THR A 318 -18.84 0.79 15.69
N ASN A 319 -17.69 1.34 15.32
CA ASN A 319 -16.56 1.56 16.20
C ASN A 319 -16.68 2.94 16.82
N ALA A 320 -16.67 3.06 18.14
CA ALA A 320 -16.83 4.34 18.83
C ALA A 320 -15.77 5.39 18.44
N ALA A 321 -14.57 4.95 18.02
CA ALA A 321 -13.52 5.82 17.50
C ALA A 321 -13.88 6.49 16.15
N CYS A 322 -14.94 6.05 15.47
CA CYS A 322 -15.45 6.70 14.26
C CYS A 322 -16.49 7.76 14.64
N SER A 323 -16.08 9.02 14.72
CA SER A 323 -17.01 10.13 14.96
C SER A 323 -17.91 10.38 13.73
N GLN A 324 -18.99 11.15 13.93
CA GLN A 324 -19.86 11.54 12.81
C GLN A 324 -19.13 12.43 11.79
N GLU A 325 -18.24 13.29 12.26
CA GLU A 325 -17.39 14.16 11.42
C GLU A 325 -16.49 13.32 10.51
N ILE A 326 -15.80 12.31 11.07
CA ILE A 326 -14.93 11.40 10.31
C ILE A 326 -15.73 10.62 9.26
N TYR A 327 -16.92 10.14 9.62
CA TYR A 327 -17.78 9.44 8.68
C TYR A 327 -18.30 10.37 7.57
N THR A 328 -18.59 11.63 7.88
CA THR A 328 -18.99 12.63 6.89
C THR A 328 -17.89 12.84 5.85
N LEU A 329 -16.61 12.88 6.29
CA LEU A 329 -15.47 12.93 5.39
C LEU A 329 -15.39 11.72 4.43
N MET A 330 -15.77 10.52 4.88
CA MET A 330 -15.88 9.34 4.01
C MET A 330 -17.01 9.52 2.98
N CYS A 331 -18.18 10.02 3.42
CA CYS A 331 -19.32 10.29 2.55
C CYS A 331 -18.98 11.33 1.47
N ASP A 332 -18.21 12.36 1.79
CA ASP A 332 -17.75 13.37 0.83
C ASP A 332 -16.89 12.74 -0.27
N CYS A 333 -16.09 11.72 0.07
CA CYS A 333 -15.33 10.93 -0.90
C CYS A 333 -16.23 10.08 -1.82
N TRP A 334 -17.43 9.71 -1.38
CA TRP A 334 -18.39 8.88 -2.13
C TRP A 334 -19.52 9.67 -2.79
N ASN A 335 -19.33 10.98 -2.97
CA ASN A 335 -20.26 11.79 -3.75
C ASN A 335 -20.36 11.21 -5.18
N GLU A 336 -21.58 11.13 -5.70
CA GLU A 336 -21.82 10.62 -7.06
C GLU A 336 -21.12 11.48 -8.11
N ALA A 337 -21.19 12.81 -7.97
CA ALA A 337 -20.52 13.75 -8.85
C ALA A 337 -19.01 13.82 -8.52
N PRO A 338 -18.11 13.41 -9.43
CA PRO A 338 -16.66 13.35 -9.14
C PRO A 338 -16.06 14.72 -8.77
N ASP A 339 -16.56 15.80 -9.39
CA ASP A 339 -16.06 17.16 -9.17
C ASP A 339 -16.42 17.72 -7.79
N VAL A 340 -17.44 17.15 -7.12
CA VAL A 340 -17.84 17.53 -5.75
C VAL A 340 -16.96 16.86 -4.71
N ARG A 341 -16.33 15.72 -5.04
CA ARG A 341 -15.42 15.02 -4.12
C ARG A 341 -14.22 15.92 -3.82
N PRO A 342 -13.70 15.92 -2.58
CA PRO A 342 -12.53 16.72 -2.22
C PRO A 342 -11.30 16.27 -3.02
N HIS A 343 -10.34 17.17 -3.21
CA HIS A 343 -8.99 16.77 -3.65
C HIS A 343 -8.21 16.17 -2.49
N PHE A 344 -7.18 15.38 -2.79
CA PHE A 344 -6.33 14.83 -1.73
C PHE A 344 -5.64 15.91 -0.87
N SER A 345 -5.30 17.06 -1.46
CA SER A 345 -4.76 18.21 -0.71
C SER A 345 -5.75 18.71 0.35
N THR A 346 -7.03 18.84 -0.01
CA THR A 346 -8.11 19.19 0.93
C THR A 346 -8.27 18.12 2.01
N LEU A 347 -8.27 16.84 1.64
CA LEU A 347 -8.35 15.73 2.59
C LEU A 347 -7.20 15.75 3.60
N VAL A 348 -5.97 16.05 3.16
CA VAL A 348 -4.81 16.19 4.06
C VAL A 348 -5.05 17.32 5.07
N SER A 349 -5.47 18.50 4.61
CA SER A 349 -5.77 19.64 5.50
C SER A 349 -6.87 19.30 6.50
N THR A 350 -8.01 18.78 6.03
CA THR A 350 -9.15 18.45 6.89
C THR A 350 -8.79 17.38 7.93
N ILE A 351 -8.11 16.30 7.54
CA ILE A 351 -7.70 15.25 8.48
C ILE A 351 -6.69 15.80 9.51
N SER A 352 -5.76 16.65 9.08
CA SER A 352 -4.81 17.32 9.99
C SER A 352 -5.52 18.22 11.00
N GLU A 353 -6.44 19.06 10.56
CA GLU A 353 -7.22 19.95 11.43
C GLU A 353 -8.08 19.17 12.44
N THR A 354 -8.78 18.12 11.98
CA THR A 354 -9.56 17.24 12.85
C THR A 354 -8.65 16.55 13.88
N LEU A 355 -7.47 16.06 13.47
CA LEU A 355 -6.51 15.43 14.38
C LEU A 355 -5.95 16.42 15.41
N GLU A 356 -5.61 17.64 15.01
CA GLU A 356 -5.16 18.71 15.92
C GLU A 356 -6.24 19.08 16.92
N SER A 357 -7.50 19.18 16.48
CA SER A 357 -8.63 19.44 17.36
C SER A 357 -8.77 18.33 18.41
N ILE A 358 -8.71 17.06 18.01
CA ILE A 358 -8.86 15.91 18.91
C ILE A 358 -7.67 15.82 19.88
N ALA A 359 -6.44 15.96 19.37
CA ALA A 359 -5.23 15.89 20.19
C ALA A 359 -5.11 17.07 21.16
N GLY A 360 -5.62 18.26 20.78
CA GLY A 360 -5.69 19.43 21.66
C GLY A 360 -6.53 19.18 22.93
N TYR A 361 -7.54 18.32 22.87
CA TYR A 361 -8.34 17.93 24.03
C TYR A 361 -7.59 17.03 25.03
N LEU A 362 -6.48 16.40 24.63
CA LEU A 362 -5.66 15.56 25.52
C LEU A 362 -4.74 16.38 26.45
N HIS A 363 -4.67 17.71 26.28
CA HIS A 363 -3.94 18.58 27.21
C HIS A 363 -4.81 19.03 28.40
N PHE A 364 -4.99 18.14 29.39
CA PHE A 364 -5.35 18.51 30.78
C PHE A 364 -4.79 17.52 31.82
N SER A 365 -3.54 17.71 32.23
CA SER A 365 -3.03 17.73 33.63
C SER A 365 -1.49 17.77 33.61
N PRO A 366 -0.79 18.55 34.44
CA PRO A 366 0.69 18.61 34.47
C PRO A 366 1.40 17.36 35.03
N ASP A 367 0.66 16.39 35.57
CA ASP A 367 1.25 15.32 36.40
C ASP A 367 1.88 14.15 35.60
N TRP A 368 1.71 14.08 34.28
CA TRP A 368 2.28 13.00 33.45
C TRP A 368 3.77 13.20 33.09
N LEU A 369 4.35 14.36 33.42
CA LEU A 369 5.78 14.65 33.17
C LEU A 369 6.70 14.27 34.33
N ALA A 370 6.16 13.90 35.50
CA ALA A 370 6.95 13.44 36.64
C ALA A 370 7.06 11.91 36.60
N GLY A 371 7.97 11.41 35.78
CA GLY A 371 8.30 9.99 35.71
C GLY A 371 9.06 9.52 36.95
N ASP A 372 8.45 8.61 37.71
CA ASP A 372 9.17 7.57 38.44
C ASP A 372 8.24 6.35 38.63
N GLY A 373 8.43 5.31 37.83
CA GLY A 373 7.70 4.05 37.95
C GLY A 373 7.75 3.17 36.69
N PRO A 374 8.02 1.84 36.82
CA PRO A 374 8.29 0.97 35.68
C PRO A 374 6.99 0.45 35.05
N THR A 375 6.30 1.27 34.27
CA THR A 375 5.34 0.85 33.24
C THR A 375 5.30 1.91 32.15
N THR A 376 6.33 1.98 31.33
CA THR A 376 6.34 2.82 30.13
C THR A 376 5.35 2.27 29.11
N SER A 377 4.22 2.96 29.01
CA SER A 377 3.13 2.68 28.08
C SER A 377 3.55 2.99 26.65
N ARG A 378 3.07 2.17 25.73
CA ARG A 378 3.52 1.98 24.35
C ARG A 378 3.03 3.08 23.37
N TYR A 379 2.63 4.25 23.86
CA TYR A 379 1.86 5.24 23.09
C TYR A 379 2.52 6.62 22.94
N ASP A 380 3.60 6.91 23.68
CA ASP A 380 4.19 8.27 23.71
C ASP A 380 5.03 8.61 22.47
N HIS A 381 5.61 7.61 21.80
CA HIS A 381 6.55 7.87 20.69
C HIS A 381 5.86 8.21 19.36
N LEU A 382 4.62 7.79 19.14
CA LEU A 382 3.91 8.00 17.87
C LEU A 382 3.28 9.39 17.76
N MET A 383 2.72 9.90 18.86
CA MET A 383 2.14 11.25 18.89
C MET A 383 3.23 12.33 18.94
N ALA A 384 4.35 12.08 19.63
CA ALA A 384 5.41 13.08 19.77
C ALA A 384 6.09 13.44 18.43
N ALA A 385 6.29 12.47 17.53
CA ALA A 385 6.95 12.71 16.25
C ALA A 385 6.09 13.52 15.28
N GLU A 386 4.81 13.14 15.09
CA GLU A 386 3.90 13.83 14.17
C GLU A 386 3.49 15.23 14.67
N LEU A 387 3.24 15.38 15.99
CA LEU A 387 2.98 16.70 16.59
C LEU A 387 4.22 17.61 16.52
N SER A 388 5.43 17.06 16.57
CA SER A 388 6.66 17.84 16.43
C SER A 388 6.90 18.35 15.00
N GLU A 389 6.46 17.61 13.98
CA GLU A 389 6.53 18.05 12.58
C GLU A 389 5.41 19.05 12.24
N MET A 390 4.19 18.87 12.76
CA MET A 390 3.09 19.82 12.57
C MET A 390 3.41 21.20 13.19
N LYS A 391 4.03 21.21 14.38
CA LYS A 391 4.52 22.47 15.01
C LYS A 391 5.65 23.15 14.23
N LYS A 392 6.38 22.44 13.37
CA LYS A 392 7.40 23.03 12.47
C LYS A 392 6.77 23.64 11.23
N SER A 393 5.67 23.06 10.73
CA SER A 393 4.96 23.55 9.54
C SER A 393 4.12 24.81 9.79
N SER A 394 3.67 25.05 11.03
CA SER A 394 2.87 26.24 11.40
C SER A 394 3.70 27.49 11.73
N ARG A 395 5.05 27.40 11.75
CA ARG A 395 5.97 28.55 11.93
C ARG A 395 6.57 29.05 10.62
N GLY A 396 5.73 29.11 9.58
CA GLY A 396 6.16 29.34 8.21
C GLY A 396 5.72 30.65 7.59
N TYR A 397 5.16 31.62 8.31
CA TYR A 397 4.94 32.98 7.82
C TYR A 397 4.79 33.89 9.03
N ASP A 398 5.86 34.61 9.40
CA ASP A 398 5.75 36.03 9.72
C ASP A 398 7.11 36.68 10.11
N HIS A 399 7.25 37.91 9.59
CA HIS A 399 8.10 39.01 10.03
C HIS A 399 9.53 39.16 9.48
N LEU A 400 9.56 39.91 8.37
CA LEU A 400 10.31 41.16 8.17
C LEU A 400 10.94 41.77 9.44
N ASN A 401 12.21 42.16 9.30
CA ASN A 401 12.91 43.16 10.13
C ASN A 401 12.03 44.40 10.42
N PRO A 402 12.16 45.00 11.61
CA PRO A 402 13.02 46.18 11.65
C PRO A 402 13.90 46.30 12.90
N THR A 403 15.07 46.85 12.63
CA THR A 403 16.04 47.48 13.52
C THR A 403 15.38 48.60 14.34
N VAL A 404 15.46 48.57 15.67
CA VAL A 404 15.40 49.77 16.53
C VAL A 404 16.33 49.60 17.72
N ILE A 405 17.21 50.59 17.87
CA ILE A 405 18.19 50.82 18.94
C ILE A 405 17.52 51.66 20.03
N VAL A 406 17.58 51.23 21.31
CA VAL A 406 17.37 52.04 22.53
C VAL A 406 18.13 51.31 23.66
N SER A 407 19.36 51.68 24.02
CA SER A 407 19.84 52.71 24.97
C SER A 407 19.41 52.53 26.44
N ASP A 408 20.44 52.30 27.27
CA ASP A 408 20.72 52.75 28.64
C ASP A 408 19.92 52.29 29.88
N GLU A 409 20.68 51.58 30.72
CA GLU A 409 20.89 51.73 32.18
C GLU A 409 19.85 52.50 33.02
N HIS A 410 19.29 51.87 34.05
CA HIS A 410 19.67 52.14 35.45
C HIS A 410 18.90 51.30 36.48
N CYS A 411 19.63 51.04 37.57
CA CYS A 411 19.21 50.87 38.96
C CYS A 411 18.89 49.48 39.55
N LEU A 412 19.82 49.14 40.44
CA LEU A 412 19.87 48.15 41.50
C LEU A 412 18.79 48.32 42.59
N GLN A 413 18.55 47.18 43.26
CA GLN A 413 18.49 46.97 44.72
C GLN A 413 17.15 46.99 45.51
N GLN A 414 17.14 46.03 46.46
CA GLN A 414 16.31 45.82 47.67
C GLN A 414 14.98 45.07 47.43
N VAL A 415 14.80 43.79 47.82
CA VAL A 415 14.90 43.13 49.15
C VAL A 415 14.15 43.90 50.24
N ILE A 416 12.93 43.45 50.57
CA ILE A 416 12.45 43.06 51.91
C ILE A 416 11.02 42.50 51.77
N GLU A 417 10.78 41.42 52.52
CA GLU A 417 9.59 40.57 52.63
C GLU A 417 8.34 41.25 53.25
N PRO A 418 7.18 40.56 53.27
CA PRO A 418 5.86 41.16 53.35
C PRO A 418 5.32 41.25 54.78
N ASP A 419 4.32 42.12 55.00
CA ASP A 419 3.39 41.93 56.11
C ASP A 419 2.00 42.52 55.85
N SER A 420 1.03 41.61 55.85
CA SER A 420 -0.27 41.72 56.54
C SER A 420 -1.41 42.63 56.04
N CYS A 421 -2.61 42.03 56.18
CA CYS A 421 -3.94 42.62 56.42
C CYS A 421 -4.84 43.04 55.24
N ALA A 422 -5.78 42.13 54.94
CA ALA A 422 -7.23 42.33 55.06
C ALA A 422 -7.87 43.56 54.38
N HIS A 423 -8.67 43.30 53.33
CA HIS A 423 -10.12 43.25 53.47
C HIS A 423 -10.80 42.56 52.29
#